data_AF-A0A511AI84-F1
#
_entry.id   AF-A0A511AI84-F1
#
_cell.length_a   1.000
_cell.length_b   1.000
_cell.length_c   1.000
_cell.angle_alpha   90.00
_cell.angle_beta   90.00
_cell.angle_gamma   90.00
#
_symmetry.space_group_name_H-M   'P 1'
#
loop_
_entity.id
_entity.type
_entity.pdbx_description
1 polymer ?
#
loop_
_entity_poly.entity_id
_entity_poly.type
_entity_poly.pdbx_seq_one_letter_code
_entity_poly.pdbx_strand_id
1 'polypeptide(L)'
;MTREITPTSRTVSRSAQLQLLGAVAVYTVLGLAAGLFYREFTKLNGYPEGMMGQLGVAHTHILTLGMIVLLIVLVLERSFSLSSSRLFRWFFWIYNTGVVLTSAMLVWHGMLQVQGLASSKMIAGIAGLGHMLVGAGFVLLLLALLSAIRREE
;
A
#
# COMPACT_ATOMS: atom_id res chain seq x y z
N MET A 1 10.74 37.16 -19.92
CA MET A 1 9.35 37.08 -19.48
C MET A 1 8.88 35.63 -19.63
N THR A 2 9.27 34.78 -18.69
CA THR A 2 8.90 33.36 -18.64
C THR A 2 7.50 33.26 -18.04
N ARG A 3 6.52 32.81 -18.84
CA ARG A 3 5.18 32.50 -18.32
C ARG A 3 5.32 31.29 -17.39
N GLU A 4 5.18 31.50 -16.08
CA GLU A 4 4.90 30.42 -15.14
C GLU A 4 3.54 29.81 -15.53
N ILE A 5 3.58 28.65 -16.18
CA ILE A 5 2.36 27.88 -16.45
C ILE A 5 2.00 27.17 -15.16
N THR A 6 1.19 27.82 -14.32
CA THR A 6 0.63 27.18 -13.13
C THR A 6 -0.27 26.02 -13.59
N PRO A 7 -0.02 24.77 -13.15
CA PRO A 7 -0.81 23.63 -13.60
C PRO A 7 -2.28 23.81 -13.17
N THR A 8 -3.21 23.58 -14.10
CA THR A 8 -4.65 23.64 -13.82
C THR A 8 -5.09 22.42 -13.01
N SER A 9 -6.17 22.53 -12.24
CA SER A 9 -6.69 21.44 -11.39
C SER A 9 -6.91 20.12 -12.17
N ARG A 10 -7.35 20.21 -13.44
CA ARG A 10 -7.48 19.04 -14.34
C ARG A 10 -6.16 18.34 -14.62
N THR A 11 -5.06 19.07 -14.77
CA THR A 11 -3.73 18.47 -15.02
C THR A 11 -3.17 17.78 -13.79
N VAL A 12 -3.36 18.36 -12.60
CA VAL A 12 -2.95 17.77 -11.32
C VAL A 12 -3.71 16.49 -11.04
N SER A 13 -5.04 16.51 -11.20
CA SER A 13 -5.87 15.32 -10.97
C SER A 13 -5.54 14.18 -11.94
N ARG A 14 -5.31 14.48 -13.24
CA ARG A 14 -4.87 13.46 -14.20
C ARG A 14 -3.54 12.82 -13.81
N SER A 15 -2.56 13.62 -13.38
CA SER A 15 -1.26 13.11 -12.93
C SER A 15 -1.42 12.20 -11.70
N ALA A 16 -2.23 12.60 -10.71
CA ALA A 16 -2.49 11.80 -9.51
C ALA A 16 -3.19 10.47 -9.85
N GLN A 17 -4.16 10.48 -10.77
CA GLN A 17 -4.82 9.27 -11.24
C GLN A 17 -3.84 8.29 -11.91
N LEU A 18 -2.93 8.78 -12.75
CA LEU A 18 -1.91 7.95 -13.37
C LEU A 18 -0.91 7.38 -12.36
N GLN A 19 -0.54 8.16 -11.34
CA GLN A 19 0.31 7.69 -10.25
C GLN A 19 -0.37 6.58 -9.43
N LEU A 20 -1.63 6.77 -9.04
CA LEU A 20 -2.42 5.75 -8.35
C LEU A 20 -2.58 4.48 -9.19
N LEU A 21 -2.89 4.63 -10.49
CA LEU A 21 -3.02 3.47 -11.38
C LEU A 21 -1.69 2.72 -11.53
N GLY A 22 -0.57 3.43 -11.63
CA GLY A 22 0.76 2.83 -11.65
C GLY A 22 1.05 2.05 -10.36
N ALA A 23 0.74 2.62 -9.20
CA ALA A 23 0.90 1.95 -7.92
C ALA A 23 0.02 0.70 -7.82
N VAL A 24 -1.26 0.80 -8.20
CA VAL A 24 -2.18 -0.35 -8.27
C VAL A 24 -1.60 -1.46 -9.12
N ALA A 25 -1.16 -1.16 -10.34
CA ALA A 25 -0.60 -2.16 -11.25
C ALA A 25 0.62 -2.87 -10.65
N VAL A 26 1.53 -2.11 -10.02
CA VAL A 26 2.70 -2.67 -9.32
C VAL A 26 2.27 -3.59 -8.19
N TYR A 27 1.34 -3.17 -7.32
CA TYR A 27 0.87 -4.01 -6.22
C TYR A 27 0.07 -5.22 -6.68
N THR A 28 -0.67 -5.14 -7.79
CA THR A 28 -1.33 -6.31 -8.39
C THR A 28 -0.29 -7.34 -8.80
N VAL A 29 0.76 -6.93 -9.53
CA VAL A 29 1.84 -7.84 -9.95
C VAL A 29 2.55 -8.43 -8.73
N LEU A 30 2.94 -7.59 -7.76
CA LEU A 30 3.61 -8.05 -6.54
C LEU A 30 2.72 -8.99 -5.71
N GLY A 31 1.44 -8.70 -5.60
CA GLY A 31 0.48 -9.53 -4.88
C GLY A 31 0.34 -10.90 -5.52
N LEU A 32 0.10 -10.96 -6.82
CA LEU A 32 0.03 -12.22 -7.57
C LEU A 32 1.33 -13.02 -7.47
N ALA A 33 2.48 -12.35 -7.63
CA ALA A 33 3.80 -12.96 -7.47
C ALA A 33 4.01 -13.50 -6.04
N ALA A 34 3.59 -12.77 -5.01
CA ALA A 34 3.67 -13.23 -3.62
C ALA A 34 2.79 -14.46 -3.35
N GLY A 35 1.62 -14.55 -3.98
CA GLY A 35 0.74 -15.72 -3.88
C GLY A 35 1.37 -16.97 -4.52
N LEU A 36 1.98 -16.80 -5.69
CA LEU A 36 2.75 -17.88 -6.34
C LEU A 36 3.97 -18.27 -5.51
N PHE A 37 4.74 -17.27 -5.05
CA PHE A 37 5.92 -17.47 -4.22
C PHE A 37 5.59 -18.25 -2.95
N TYR A 38 4.51 -17.90 -2.25
CA TYR A 38 4.05 -18.63 -1.07
C TYR A 38 3.86 -20.13 -1.37
N ARG A 39 3.14 -20.46 -2.44
CA ARG A 39 2.85 -21.85 -2.82
C ARG A 39 4.11 -22.64 -3.17
N GLU A 40 4.97 -22.09 -4.01
CA GLU A 40 6.18 -22.79 -4.44
C GLU A 40 7.22 -22.87 -3.32
N PHE A 41 7.41 -21.81 -2.55
CA PHE A 41 8.39 -21.76 -1.46
C PHE A 41 8.03 -22.73 -0.33
N THR A 42 6.76 -22.77 0.10
CA THR A 42 6.30 -23.71 1.14
C THR A 42 6.47 -25.16 0.70
N LYS A 43 6.08 -25.47 -0.54
CA LYS A 43 6.24 -26.80 -1.13
C LYS A 43 7.71 -27.23 -1.19
N LEU A 44 8.61 -26.35 -1.63
CA LEU A 44 10.05 -26.64 -1.71
C LEU A 44 10.70 -26.89 -0.35
N ASN A 45 10.17 -26.30 0.73
CA ASN A 45 10.70 -26.47 2.08
C ASN A 45 9.94 -27.54 2.90
N GLY A 46 9.05 -28.33 2.28
CA GLY A 46 8.29 -29.38 2.97
C GLY A 46 7.33 -28.86 4.04
N TYR A 47 6.94 -27.59 3.95
CA TYR A 47 6.02 -26.97 4.90
C TYR A 47 4.60 -27.54 4.70
N PRO A 48 3.84 -27.86 5.78
CA PRO A 48 2.55 -28.52 5.66
C PRO A 48 1.58 -27.75 4.74
N GLU A 49 1.02 -28.43 3.75
CA GLU A 49 0.05 -27.84 2.84
C GLU A 49 -1.19 -27.33 3.60
N GLY A 50 -1.61 -26.10 3.31
CA GLY A 50 -2.80 -25.49 3.92
C GLY A 50 -2.57 -24.79 5.27
N MET A 51 -1.37 -24.88 5.88
CA MET A 51 -1.06 -24.07 7.06
C MET A 51 -0.83 -22.61 6.68
N MET A 52 -1.71 -21.73 7.16
CA MET A 52 -1.56 -20.29 6.98
C MET A 52 -0.40 -19.74 7.82
N GLY A 53 0.75 -19.54 7.17
CA GLY A 53 1.88 -18.79 7.72
C GLY A 53 1.83 -17.29 7.37
N GLN A 54 2.75 -16.51 7.95
CA GLN A 54 2.92 -15.07 7.66
C GLN A 54 3.11 -14.79 6.16
N LEU A 55 3.67 -15.75 5.42
CA LEU A 55 3.88 -15.65 3.98
C LEU A 55 2.56 -15.68 3.17
N GLY A 56 1.55 -16.43 3.63
CA GLY A 56 0.21 -16.42 3.04
C GLY A 56 -0.54 -15.11 3.32
N VAL A 57 -0.30 -14.52 4.50
CA VAL A 57 -0.86 -13.23 4.91
C VAL A 57 -0.27 -12.06 4.09
N ALA A 58 0.99 -12.17 3.64
CA ALA A 58 1.61 -11.17 2.78
C ALA A 58 0.84 -10.94 1.46
N HIS A 59 0.41 -12.03 0.80
CA HIS A 59 -0.36 -11.96 -0.44
C HIS A 59 -1.64 -11.13 -0.28
N THR A 60 -2.42 -11.42 0.77
CA THR A 60 -3.71 -10.74 1.00
C THR A 60 -3.52 -9.28 1.37
N HIS A 61 -2.47 -8.93 2.13
CA HIS A 61 -2.19 -7.55 2.48
C HIS A 61 -1.73 -6.73 1.27
N ILE A 62 -0.87 -7.29 0.42
CA ILE A 62 -0.42 -6.61 -0.80
C ILE A 62 -1.60 -6.34 -1.74
N LEU A 63 -2.47 -7.34 -1.99
CA LEU A 63 -3.63 -7.13 -2.85
C LEU A 63 -4.68 -6.23 -2.22
N THR A 64 -4.97 -6.37 -0.92
CA THR A 64 -6.03 -5.58 -0.29
C THR A 64 -5.57 -4.13 -0.08
N LEU A 65 -4.42 -3.91 0.55
CA LEU A 65 -3.94 -2.56 0.86
C LEU A 65 -3.29 -1.88 -0.35
N GLY A 66 -2.50 -2.63 -1.14
CA GLY A 66 -1.81 -2.08 -2.29
C GLY A 66 -2.68 -1.92 -3.53
N MET A 67 -3.62 -2.84 -3.79
CA MET A 67 -4.47 -2.78 -4.99
C MET A 67 -5.88 -2.29 -4.66
N ILE A 68 -6.65 -2.97 -3.79
CA ILE A 68 -8.07 -2.62 -3.55
C ILE A 68 -8.21 -1.23 -2.95
N VAL A 69 -7.49 -0.91 -1.87
CA VAL A 69 -7.58 0.42 -1.26
C VAL A 69 -7.13 1.51 -2.22
N LEU A 70 -6.05 1.33 -2.97
CA LEU A 70 -5.61 2.33 -3.95
C LEU A 70 -6.58 2.48 -5.14
N LEU A 71 -7.28 1.42 -5.56
CA LEU A 71 -8.37 1.52 -6.53
C LEU A 71 -9.55 2.34 -5.98
N ILE A 72 -9.92 2.15 -4.70
CA ILE A 72 -10.93 2.97 -4.04
C ILE A 72 -10.47 4.43 -4.03
N VAL A 73 -9.21 4.68 -3.64
CA VAL A 73 -8.64 6.04 -3.65
C VAL A 73 -8.62 6.65 -5.05
N LEU A 74 -8.37 5.87 -6.10
CA LEU A 74 -8.44 6.33 -7.50
C LEU A 74 -9.85 6.83 -7.84
N VAL A 75 -10.88 6.10 -7.43
CA VAL A 75 -12.28 6.52 -7.61
C VAL A 75 -12.57 7.79 -6.80
N LEU A 76 -12.13 7.85 -5.55
CA LEU A 76 -12.30 9.03 -4.69
C LEU A 76 -11.57 10.27 -5.25
N GLU A 77 -10.36 10.10 -5.78
CA GLU A 77 -9.61 11.17 -6.45
C GLU A 77 -10.39 11.68 -7.67
N ARG A 78 -10.96 10.77 -8.45
CA ARG A 78 -11.75 11.15 -9.63
C ARG A 78 -13.02 11.92 -9.26
N SER A 79 -13.65 11.59 -8.12
CA SER A 79 -14.89 12.25 -7.67
C SER A 79 -14.63 13.59 -6.96
N PHE A 80 -13.65 13.64 -6.04
CA PHE A 80 -13.46 14.75 -5.10
C PHE A 80 -12.20 15.59 -5.36
N SER A 81 -11.40 15.25 -6.38
CA SER A 81 -10.12 15.92 -6.69
C SER A 81 -9.21 16.09 -5.45
N LEU A 82 -9.07 15.01 -4.67
CA LEU A 82 -8.33 14.95 -3.39
C LEU A 82 -6.90 15.51 -3.52
N SER A 83 -6.26 15.27 -4.66
CA SER A 83 -4.90 15.70 -5.02
C SER A 83 -4.70 17.21 -5.03
N SER A 84 -5.77 17.99 -5.02
CA SER A 84 -5.73 19.45 -4.83
C SER A 84 -5.26 19.84 -3.43
N SER A 85 -5.40 18.95 -2.44
CA SER A 85 -4.93 19.16 -1.07
C SER A 85 -3.53 18.57 -0.87
N ARG A 86 -2.69 19.27 -0.09
CA ARG A 86 -1.38 18.75 0.35
C ARG A 86 -1.51 17.48 1.20
N LEU A 87 -2.64 17.28 1.87
CA LEU A 87 -2.93 16.08 2.66
C LEU A 87 -2.89 14.81 1.81
N PHE A 88 -3.40 14.87 0.58
CA PHE A 88 -3.38 13.72 -0.33
C PHE A 88 -1.94 13.29 -0.69
N ARG A 89 -1.03 14.25 -0.87
CA ARG A 89 0.38 13.97 -1.13
C ARG A 89 1.04 13.27 0.06
N TRP A 90 0.79 13.76 1.28
CA TRP A 90 1.28 13.12 2.50
C TRP A 90 0.71 11.72 2.69
N PHE A 91 -0.59 11.57 2.50
CA PHE A 91 -1.27 10.28 2.50
C PHE A 91 -0.57 9.31 1.55
N PHE A 92 -0.40 9.69 0.29
CA PHE A 92 0.15 8.80 -0.74
C PHE A 92 1.52 8.25 -0.31
N TRP A 93 2.46 9.09 0.11
CA TRP A 93 3.80 8.63 0.48
C TRP A 93 3.82 7.84 1.79
N ILE A 94 3.12 8.30 2.84
CA ILE A 94 3.10 7.63 4.14
C ILE A 94 2.42 6.26 4.02
N TYR A 95 1.28 6.21 3.34
CA TYR A 95 0.51 4.98 3.14
C TYR A 95 1.31 3.94 2.34
N ASN A 96 1.83 4.31 1.17
CA ASN A 96 2.58 3.37 0.32
C ASN A 96 3.85 2.89 1.04
N THR A 97 4.56 3.76 1.77
CA THR A 97 5.73 3.36 2.57
C THR A 97 5.33 2.36 3.66
N GLY A 98 4.22 2.60 4.35
CA GLY A 98 3.68 1.68 5.36
C GLY A 98 3.29 0.32 4.78
N VAL A 99 2.63 0.30 3.62
CA VAL A 99 2.25 -0.93 2.92
C VAL A 99 3.47 -1.71 2.47
N VAL A 100 4.48 -1.06 1.87
CA VAL A 100 5.73 -1.71 1.45
C VAL A 100 6.45 -2.28 2.67
N LEU A 101 6.61 -1.51 3.75
CA LEU A 101 7.31 -1.96 4.95
C LEU A 101 6.61 -3.15 5.60
N THR A 102 5.28 -3.07 5.76
CA THR A 102 4.47 -4.16 6.32
C THR A 102 4.61 -5.41 5.47
N SER A 103 4.48 -5.29 4.15
CA SER A 103 4.56 -6.42 3.22
C SER A 103 5.96 -7.05 3.22
N ALA A 104 7.01 -6.25 3.21
CA ALA A 104 8.39 -6.72 3.27
C ALA A 104 8.67 -7.50 4.56
N MET A 105 8.19 -7.01 5.71
CA MET A 105 8.34 -7.70 6.99
C MET A 105 7.53 -9.00 7.04
N LEU A 106 6.31 -9.03 6.50
CA LEU A 106 5.51 -10.26 6.39
C LEU A 106 6.22 -11.32 5.54
N VAL A 107 6.80 -10.92 4.40
CA VAL A 107 7.56 -11.83 3.53
C VAL A 107 8.80 -12.35 4.25
N TRP A 108 9.59 -11.47 4.84
CA TRP A 108 10.82 -11.85 5.55
C TRP A 108 10.54 -12.78 6.72
N HIS A 109 9.60 -12.40 7.59
CA HIS A 109 9.20 -13.21 8.74
C HIS A 109 8.56 -14.53 8.32
N GLY A 110 7.79 -14.53 7.23
CA GLY A 110 7.22 -15.73 6.64
C GLY A 110 8.27 -16.71 6.11
N MET A 111 9.33 -16.21 5.48
CA MET A 111 10.45 -17.05 5.03
C MET A 111 11.17 -17.70 6.22
N LEU A 112 11.48 -16.93 7.28
CA LEU A 112 12.09 -17.46 8.50
C LEU A 112 11.22 -18.54 9.14
N GLN A 113 9.91 -18.31 9.22
CA GLN A 113 8.94 -19.25 9.79
C GLN A 113 8.90 -20.57 9.00
N VAL A 114 8.87 -20.50 7.66
CA VAL A 114 8.86 -21.69 6.80
C VAL A 114 10.17 -22.49 6.93
N GLN A 115 11.29 -21.81 7.11
CA GLN A 115 12.61 -22.43 7.30
C GLN A 115 12.87 -22.91 8.74
N GLY A 116 11.94 -22.70 9.67
CA GLY A 116 12.13 -23.03 11.09
C GLY A 116 13.20 -22.19 11.79
N LEU A 117 13.57 -21.04 11.21
CA LEU A 117 14.58 -20.14 11.76
C LEU A 117 13.98 -19.22 12.83
N ALA A 118 14.78 -18.88 13.83
CA ALA A 118 14.34 -17.99 14.90
C ALA A 118 14.05 -16.58 14.36
N SER A 119 12.85 -16.08 14.66
CA SER A 119 12.51 -14.68 14.45
C SER A 119 13.05 -13.81 15.59
N SER A 120 13.46 -12.58 15.27
CA SER A 120 13.94 -11.62 16.25
C SER A 120 12.85 -10.64 16.67
N LYS A 121 12.90 -10.18 17.93
CA LYS A 121 12.02 -9.10 18.44
C LYS A 121 12.13 -7.81 17.61
N MET A 122 13.26 -7.60 16.94
CA MET A 122 13.49 -6.47 16.05
C MET A 122 12.59 -6.52 14.81
N ILE A 123 12.38 -7.70 14.21
CA ILE A 123 11.49 -7.86 13.04
C ILE A 123 10.05 -7.53 13.42
N ALA A 124 9.60 -7.99 14.58
CA ALA A 124 8.27 -7.65 15.11
C ALA A 124 8.11 -6.14 15.35
N GLY A 125 9.15 -5.47 15.87
CA GLY A 125 9.15 -4.01 16.05
C GLY A 125 9.03 -3.23 14.74
N ILE A 126 9.79 -3.63 13.71
CA ILE A 126 9.75 -2.99 12.39
C ILE A 126 8.39 -3.24 11.70
N ALA A 127 7.83 -4.44 11.85
CA ALA A 127 6.48 -4.74 11.37
C ALA A 127 5.42 -3.83 12.02
N GLY A 128 5.56 -3.55 13.33
CA GLY A 128 4.73 -2.59 14.05
C GLY A 128 4.80 -1.17 13.49
N LEU A 129 6.00 -0.71 13.09
CA LEU A 129 6.17 0.60 12.44
C LEU A 129 5.44 0.68 11.10
N GLY A 130 5.50 -0.39 10.30
CA GLY A 130 4.71 -0.50 9.07
C GLY A 130 3.21 -0.31 9.33
N HIS A 131 2.70 -0.96 10.38
CA HIS A 131 1.29 -0.86 10.78
C HIS A 131 0.92 0.57 11.23
N MET A 132 1.79 1.24 11.99
CA MET A 132 1.59 2.63 12.39
C MET A 132 1.56 3.59 11.19
N LEU A 133 2.44 3.38 10.20
CA LEU A 133 2.45 4.18 8.97
C LEU A 133 1.18 3.97 8.14
N VAL A 134 0.69 2.74 8.00
CA VAL A 134 -0.59 2.47 7.32
C VAL A 134 -1.74 3.17 8.05
N GLY A 135 -1.78 3.08 9.39
CA GLY A 135 -2.77 3.78 10.21
C GLY A 135 -2.72 5.31 10.04
N ALA A 136 -1.53 5.90 10.08
CA ALA A 136 -1.32 7.33 9.82
C ALA A 136 -1.77 7.72 8.40
N GLY A 137 -1.52 6.86 7.41
CA GLY A 137 -2.03 7.00 6.05
C GLY A 137 -3.56 7.08 6.03
N PHE A 138 -4.26 6.13 6.66
CA PHE A 138 -5.73 6.18 6.71
C PHE A 138 -6.26 7.47 7.37
N VAL A 139 -5.63 7.95 8.44
CA VAL A 139 -5.99 9.23 9.06
C VAL A 139 -5.85 10.38 8.06
N LEU A 140 -4.74 10.44 7.33
CA LEU A 140 -4.53 11.48 6.30
C LEU A 140 -5.53 11.39 5.15
N LEU A 141 -5.92 10.18 4.74
CA LEU A 141 -6.96 9.98 3.73
C LEU A 141 -8.31 10.54 4.20
N LEU A 142 -8.72 10.22 5.43
CA LEU A 142 -9.97 10.71 6.01
C LEU A 142 -9.97 12.24 6.14
N LEU A 143 -8.85 12.84 6.55
CA LEU A 143 -8.71 14.30 6.61
C LEU A 143 -8.73 14.94 5.23
N ALA A 144 -8.12 14.32 4.22
CA ALA A 144 -8.15 14.81 2.84
C ALA A 144 -9.58 14.77 2.27
N LEU A 145 -10.33 13.71 2.56
CA LEU A 145 -11.73 13.56 2.17
C LEU A 145 -12.63 14.58 2.89
N LEU A 146 -12.49 14.73 4.21
CA LEU A 146 -13.22 15.74 4.98
C LEU A 146 -12.96 17.15 4.43
N SER A 147 -11.70 17.45 4.12
CA SER A 147 -11.32 18.72 3.52
C SER A 147 -11.92 18.90 2.12
N ALA A 148 -12.13 17.83 1.36
CA ALA A 148 -12.74 17.90 0.03
C ALA A 148 -14.24 18.16 0.11
N ILE A 149 -14.95 17.45 0.97
CA ILE A 149 -16.39 17.64 1.18
C ILE A 149 -16.71 19.08 1.59
N ARG A 150 -15.92 19.65 2.53
CA ARG A 150 -16.08 21.05 2.97
C ARG A 150 -15.78 22.12 1.92
N ARG A 151 -15.19 21.76 0.76
CA ARG A 151 -14.98 22.70 -0.35
C ARG A 151 -16.14 22.71 -1.34
N GLU A 152 -17.00 21.70 -1.28
CA GLU A 152 -18.19 21.58 -2.14
C GLU A 152 -19.42 22.26 -1.53
N GLU A 153 -19.37 22.60 -0.24
CA GLU A 153 -20.29 23.52 0.45
C GLU A 153 -19.88 24.99 0.23
#